data_AF-A0A6H5GV12-F1
#
_entry.id   AF-A0A6H5GV12-F1
#
_cell.length_a   1.000
_cell.length_b   1.000
_cell.length_c   1.000
_cell.angle_alpha   90.00
_cell.angle_beta   90.00
_cell.angle_gamma   90.00
#
_symmetry.space_group_name_H-M   'P 1'
#
loop_
_entity.id
_entity.type
_entity.pdbx_description
1 polymer ?
#
loop_
_entity_poly.entity_id
_entity_poly.type
_entity_poly.pdbx_seq_one_letter_code
_entity_poly.pdbx_strand_id
1 'polypeptide(L)'
;MEIEIRVPSAKDRLGILQALVPDCSDSLQEALTTLANTTYGFVGADLSSLVSKAISFAVTAGREFLTEDDLRRAHGLVKPTAMREVYVQVPNGSDVFSKWVGESERAVRDVFKRARSVAPAIVFLDELDALGGERGDGSGGGAVQERVLSQLLTELDGVSPLENVIIIAATNRPDRIDK
;
A
#
# COMPACT_ATOMS: atom_id res chain seq x y z
N MET A 1 25.50 -10.41 -13.77
CA MET A 1 24.47 -11.24 -13.14
C MET A 1 23.63 -10.28 -12.32
N GLU A 2 22.47 -9.85 -12.82
CA GLU A 2 21.55 -9.04 -12.02
C GLU A 2 20.87 -9.97 -11.01
N ILE A 3 21.05 -9.70 -9.73
CA ILE A 3 20.30 -10.38 -8.66
C ILE A 3 19.10 -9.50 -8.37
N GLU A 4 17.93 -9.89 -8.87
CA GLU A 4 16.67 -9.24 -8.53
C GLU A 4 16.30 -9.63 -7.09
N ILE A 5 16.57 -8.76 -6.12
CA ILE A 5 16.12 -8.96 -4.74
C ILE A 5 14.63 -8.64 -4.70
N ARG A 6 13.80 -9.67 -4.79
CA ARG A 6 12.34 -9.53 -4.64
C ARG A 6 12.00 -9.10 -3.22
N VAL A 7 10.94 -8.30 -3.08
CA VAL A 7 10.42 -7.92 -1.77
C VAL A 7 9.85 -9.17 -1.09
N PRO A 8 10.24 -9.48 0.16
CA PRO A 8 9.83 -10.70 0.84
C PRO A 8 8.32 -10.70 1.15
N SER A 9 7.68 -11.88 1.03
CA SER A 9 6.29 -12.07 1.49
C SER A 9 6.18 -11.98 3.01
N ALA A 10 4.97 -11.88 3.57
CA ALA A 10 4.78 -11.88 5.03
C ALA A 10 5.41 -13.11 5.70
N LYS A 11 5.29 -14.29 5.08
CA LYS A 11 5.92 -15.52 5.56
C LYS A 11 7.45 -15.44 5.54
N ASP A 12 8.03 -14.88 4.49
CA ASP A 12 9.48 -14.70 4.38
C ASP A 12 9.99 -13.69 5.41
N ARG A 13 9.26 -12.58 5.61
CA ARG A 13 9.57 -11.59 6.63
C ARG A 13 9.55 -12.20 8.04
N LEU A 14 8.58 -13.05 8.34
CA LEU A 14 8.53 -13.79 9.60
C LEU A 14 9.76 -14.68 9.79
N GLY A 15 10.16 -15.43 8.76
CA GLY A 15 11.37 -16.26 8.81
C GLY A 15 12.64 -15.44 9.03
N ILE A 16 12.76 -14.28 8.38
CA ILE A 16 13.87 -13.34 8.58
C ILE A 16 13.86 -12.81 10.03
N LEU A 17 12.71 -12.36 10.53
CA LEU A 17 12.56 -11.84 11.88
C LEU A 17 12.94 -12.90 12.94
N GLN A 18 12.47 -14.13 12.78
CA GLN A 18 12.81 -15.26 13.66
C GLN A 18 14.29 -15.62 13.61
N ALA A 19 14.95 -15.49 12.46
CA ALA A 19 16.39 -15.73 12.35
C ALA A 19 17.23 -14.62 12.99
N LEU A 20 16.70 -13.39 13.05
CA LEU A 20 17.39 -12.23 13.61
C LEU A 20 17.16 -12.07 15.12
N VAL A 21 16.05 -12.59 15.64
CA VAL A 21 15.70 -12.51 17.06
C VAL A 21 16.31 -13.71 17.79
N PRO A 22 17.23 -13.48 18.76
CA PRO A 22 18.00 -14.56 19.38
C PRO A 22 17.18 -15.44 20.33
N ASP A 23 16.04 -14.97 20.83
CA ASP A 23 15.14 -15.73 21.71
C ASP A 23 13.68 -15.51 21.27
N CYS A 24 13.07 -16.57 20.72
CA CYS A 24 11.68 -16.57 20.28
C CYS A 24 10.82 -17.26 21.34
N SER A 25 10.66 -16.63 22.50
CA SER A 25 9.62 -17.01 23.45
C SER A 25 8.23 -16.92 22.79
N ASP A 26 7.26 -17.68 23.29
CA ASP A 26 5.88 -17.67 22.74
C ASP A 26 5.28 -16.26 22.69
N SER A 27 5.60 -15.42 23.69
CA SER A 27 5.18 -14.02 23.74
C SER A 27 5.74 -13.15 22.60
N LEU A 28 6.97 -13.41 22.16
CA LEU A 28 7.58 -12.68 21.05
C LEU A 28 7.11 -13.22 19.70
N GLN A 29 6.79 -14.51 19.61
CA GLN A 29 6.34 -15.15 18.37
C GLN A 29 5.07 -14.47 17.79
N GLU A 30 4.11 -14.11 18.65
CA GLU A 30 2.91 -13.38 18.24
C GLU A 30 3.26 -11.96 17.75
N ALA A 31 4.17 -11.28 18.46
CA ALA A 31 4.67 -9.95 18.07
C ALA A 31 5.41 -9.99 16.71
N LEU A 32 6.25 -11.00 16.46
CA LEU A 32 6.97 -11.17 15.20
C LEU A 32 6.02 -11.50 14.05
N THR A 33 4.99 -12.30 14.30
CA THR A 33 3.93 -12.58 13.32
C THR A 33 3.18 -11.29 12.97
N THR A 34 2.86 -10.48 13.97
CA THR A 34 2.20 -9.19 13.80
C THR A 34 3.07 -8.22 13.00
N LEU A 35 4.36 -8.11 13.33
CA LEU A 35 5.33 -7.31 12.58
C LEU A 35 5.44 -7.78 11.14
N ALA A 36 5.61 -9.07 10.91
CA ALA A 36 5.72 -9.62 9.56
C ALA A 36 4.51 -9.25 8.69
N ASN A 37 3.31 -9.21 9.27
CA ASN A 37 2.09 -8.81 8.57
C ASN A 37 1.97 -7.29 8.37
N THR A 38 2.62 -6.46 9.17
CA THR A 38 2.48 -4.99 9.14
C THR A 38 3.68 -4.24 8.53
N THR A 39 4.82 -4.91 8.36
CA THR A 39 6.03 -4.36 7.72
C THR A 39 6.01 -4.50 6.19
N TYR A 40 4.99 -3.95 5.55
CA TYR A 40 4.89 -3.92 4.09
C TYR A 40 6.04 -3.09 3.49
N GLY A 41 6.72 -3.60 2.47
CA GLY A 41 7.84 -2.89 1.81
C GLY A 41 9.18 -2.99 2.53
N PHE A 42 9.23 -3.71 3.65
CA PHE A 42 10.49 -3.98 4.32
C PHE A 42 11.25 -5.08 3.58
N VAL A 43 12.53 -4.84 3.35
CA VAL A 43 13.50 -5.86 2.91
C VAL A 43 14.33 -6.34 4.10
N GLY A 44 15.20 -7.33 3.88
CA GLY A 44 16.03 -7.88 4.96
C GLY A 44 16.87 -6.83 5.71
N ALA A 45 17.35 -5.80 5.03
CA ALA A 45 18.07 -4.69 5.65
C ALA A 45 17.20 -3.85 6.60
N ASP A 46 15.94 -3.60 6.22
CA ASP A 46 14.99 -2.85 7.05
C ASP A 46 14.61 -3.66 8.29
N LEU A 47 14.34 -4.96 8.12
CA LEU A 47 14.03 -5.88 9.22
C LEU A 47 15.22 -6.02 10.17
N SER A 48 16.44 -6.11 9.65
CA SER A 48 17.67 -6.12 10.45
C SER A 48 17.85 -4.81 11.22
N SER A 49 17.57 -3.66 10.59
CA SER A 49 17.62 -2.36 11.26
C SER A 49 16.57 -2.24 12.36
N LEU A 50 15.36 -2.76 12.14
CA LEU A 50 14.28 -2.83 13.12
C LEU A 50 14.70 -3.66 14.34
N VAL A 51 15.16 -4.90 14.12
CA VAL A 51 15.59 -5.79 15.22
C VAL A 51 16.79 -5.21 15.97
N SER A 52 17.78 -4.67 15.26
CA SER A 52 18.95 -4.03 15.88
C SER A 52 18.56 -2.86 16.78
N LYS A 53 17.59 -2.04 16.36
CA LYS A 53 17.07 -0.92 17.16
C LYS A 53 16.25 -1.42 18.36
N ALA A 54 15.45 -2.47 18.20
CA ALA A 54 14.75 -3.11 19.33
C ALA A 54 15.74 -3.64 20.37
N ILE A 55 16.82 -4.30 19.94
CA ILE A 55 17.89 -4.78 20.83
C ILE A 55 18.55 -3.58 21.54
N SER A 56 18.81 -2.48 20.83
CA SER A 56 19.34 -1.26 21.43
C SER A 56 18.43 -0.70 22.52
N PHE A 57 17.10 -0.77 22.39
CA PHE A 57 16.16 -0.37 23.44
C PHE A 57 16.19 -1.29 24.66
N ALA A 58 16.27 -2.60 24.45
CA ALA A 58 16.43 -3.56 25.54
C ALA A 58 17.73 -3.29 26.33
N VAL A 59 18.86 -3.18 25.63
CA VAL A 59 20.18 -2.92 26.23
C VAL A 59 20.20 -1.57 26.96
N THR A 60 19.65 -0.51 26.36
CA THR A 60 19.58 0.82 26.99
C THR A 60 18.71 0.81 28.26
N ALA A 61 17.72 -0.07 28.31
CA ALA A 61 16.88 -0.29 29.49
C ALA A 61 17.51 -1.25 30.52
N GLY A 62 18.74 -1.74 30.30
CA GLY A 62 19.42 -2.68 31.19
C GLY A 62 18.86 -4.11 31.16
N ARG A 63 18.17 -4.50 30.08
CA ARG A 63 17.60 -5.84 29.89
C ARG A 63 18.44 -6.65 28.91
N GLU A 64 18.58 -7.94 29.21
CA GLU A 64 19.26 -8.92 28.33
C GLU A 64 18.28 -9.62 27.36
N PHE A 65 16.99 -9.33 27.47
CA PHE A 65 15.93 -9.93 26.66
C PHE A 65 15.09 -8.87 25.95
N LEU A 66 14.58 -9.22 24.77
CA LEU A 66 13.64 -8.40 24.01
C LEU A 66 12.22 -8.51 24.58
N THR A 67 11.46 -7.44 24.44
CA THR A 67 10.01 -7.44 24.70
C THR A 67 9.23 -6.97 23.47
N GLU A 68 7.93 -7.21 23.46
CA GLU A 68 7.04 -6.68 22.43
C GLU A 68 7.14 -5.14 22.31
N ASP A 69 7.30 -4.42 23.43
CA ASP A 69 7.41 -2.96 23.42
C ASP A 69 8.66 -2.48 22.65
N ASP A 70 9.78 -3.17 22.79
CA ASP A 70 11.02 -2.83 22.07
C ASP A 70 10.83 -2.95 20.55
N LEU A 71 10.19 -4.03 20.12
CA LEU A 71 9.85 -4.31 18.73
C LEU A 71 8.86 -3.29 18.17
N ARG A 72 7.80 -2.99 18.94
CA ARG A 72 6.78 -2.00 18.58
C ARG A 72 7.38 -0.60 18.44
N ARG A 73 8.24 -0.19 19.37
CA ARG A 73 8.95 1.10 19.33
C ARG A 73 9.92 1.18 18.16
N ALA A 74 10.64 0.08 17.88
CA ALA A 74 11.56 0.05 16.75
C ALA A 74 10.82 0.12 15.41
N HIS A 75 9.67 -0.56 15.28
CA HIS A 75 8.85 -0.53 14.08
C HIS A 75 8.42 0.89 13.70
N GLY A 76 8.00 1.71 14.67
CA GLY A 76 7.63 3.11 14.42
C GLY A 76 8.78 4.03 13.98
N LEU A 77 10.02 3.55 14.02
CA LEU A 77 11.23 4.33 13.71
C LEU A 77 11.95 3.86 12.45
N VAL A 78 11.56 2.73 11.87
CA VAL A 78 12.15 2.21 10.64
C VAL A 78 11.15 2.36 9.51
N LYS A 79 11.59 2.92 8.38
CA LYS A 79 10.78 3.07 7.17
C LYS A 79 11.14 1.98 6.17
N PRO A 80 10.18 1.47 5.38
CA PRO A 80 10.45 0.50 4.33
C PRO A 80 11.32 1.13 3.22
N THR A 81 12.31 0.38 2.71
CA THR A 81 13.16 0.86 1.61
C THR A 81 12.68 0.42 0.22
N ALA A 82 11.80 -0.59 0.13
CA ALA A 82 11.30 -1.09 -1.15
C ALA A 82 9.87 -0.66 -1.51
N MET A 83 9.23 0.17 -0.68
CA MET A 83 7.89 0.69 -0.97
C MET A 83 7.93 1.60 -2.21
N ARG A 84 7.04 1.34 -3.18
CA ARG A 84 6.95 2.12 -4.42
C ARG A 84 5.68 2.96 -4.46
N GLU A 85 5.82 4.24 -4.77
CA GLU A 85 4.67 5.12 -4.99
C GLU A 85 4.20 5.03 -6.45
N VAL A 86 2.89 4.83 -6.64
CA VAL A 86 2.24 4.82 -7.95
C VAL A 86 1.12 5.84 -7.94
N TYR A 87 1.23 6.87 -8.77
CA TYR A 87 0.25 7.96 -8.82
C TYR A 87 -0.79 7.72 -9.91
N VAL A 88 -2.07 7.91 -9.57
CA VAL A 88 -3.19 7.99 -10.51
C VAL A 88 -3.79 9.39 -10.41
N GLN A 89 -3.67 10.16 -11.48
CA GLN A 89 -4.51 11.34 -11.65
C GLN A 89 -5.75 10.93 -12.42
N VAL A 90 -6.92 11.13 -11.81
CA VAL A 90 -8.17 11.03 -12.55
C VAL A 90 -8.24 12.23 -13.49
N PRO A 91 -8.45 12.04 -14.81
CA PRO A 91 -8.60 13.17 -15.72
C PRO A 91 -9.87 13.96 -15.39
N ASN A 92 -9.74 15.27 -15.14
CA ASN A 92 -10.90 16.16 -15.00
C ASN A 92 -11.62 16.35 -16.34
N GLY A 93 -12.96 16.31 -16.29
CA GLY A 93 -13.80 16.51 -17.47
C GLY A 93 -13.61 17.86 -18.16
N SER A 94 -13.08 18.91 -17.53
CA SER A 94 -12.98 20.24 -18.16
C SER A 94 -11.85 20.42 -19.19
N ASP A 95 -10.87 19.51 -19.30
CA ASP A 95 -9.77 19.62 -20.31
C ASP A 95 -9.59 18.36 -21.18
N VAL A 96 -10.43 17.34 -21.04
CA VAL A 96 -10.16 15.98 -21.57
C VAL A 96 -11.25 15.46 -22.53
N PHE A 97 -12.17 16.32 -22.96
CA PHE A 97 -13.15 15.94 -23.98
C PHE A 97 -12.56 16.07 -25.39
N SER A 98 -11.94 14.99 -25.89
CA SER A 98 -12.11 14.53 -27.29
C SER A 98 -11.17 13.39 -27.72
N LYS A 99 -10.10 13.07 -26.98
CA LYS A 99 -9.14 12.02 -27.39
C LYS A 99 -9.05 10.78 -26.48
N TRP A 100 -9.48 10.85 -25.22
CA TRP A 100 -9.03 9.90 -24.18
C TRP A 100 -10.15 9.12 -23.48
N VAL A 101 -11.35 9.05 -24.06
CA VAL A 101 -12.51 8.36 -23.46
C VAL A 101 -12.26 6.85 -23.29
N GLY A 102 -11.62 6.19 -24.26
CA GLY A 102 -11.18 4.80 -24.14
C GLY A 102 -9.81 4.63 -23.47
N GLU A 103 -9.01 5.69 -23.42
CA GLU A 103 -7.70 5.67 -22.76
C GLU A 103 -7.84 5.76 -21.23
N SER A 104 -8.89 6.39 -20.71
CA SER A 104 -9.11 6.58 -19.27
C SER A 104 -9.41 5.26 -18.54
N GLU A 105 -10.28 4.40 -19.10
CA GLU A 105 -10.54 3.06 -18.55
C GLU A 105 -9.29 2.17 -18.58
N ARG A 106 -8.56 2.22 -19.70
CA ARG A 106 -7.30 1.48 -19.86
C ARG A 106 -6.22 1.97 -18.90
N ALA A 107 -6.13 3.27 -18.67
CA ALA A 107 -5.20 3.88 -17.73
C ALA A 107 -5.45 3.39 -16.30
N VAL A 108 -6.71 3.34 -15.85
CA VAL A 108 -7.07 2.77 -14.55
C VAL A 108 -6.58 1.32 -14.45
N ARG A 109 -6.90 0.48 -15.44
CA ARG A 109 -6.47 -0.93 -15.47
C ARG A 109 -4.94 -1.09 -15.45
N ASP A 110 -4.23 -0.31 -16.27
CA ASP A 110 -2.78 -0.39 -16.40
C ASP A 110 -2.08 0.08 -15.11
N VAL A 111 -2.62 1.08 -14.41
CA VAL A 111 -2.08 1.49 -13.12
C VAL A 111 -2.31 0.43 -12.05
N PHE A 112 -3.51 -0.12 -11.90
CA PHE A 112 -3.74 -1.18 -10.91
C PHE A 112 -2.92 -2.44 -11.24
N LYS A 113 -2.74 -2.77 -12.52
CA LYS A 113 -1.83 -3.84 -12.97
C LYS A 113 -0.38 -3.54 -12.58
N ARG A 114 0.08 -2.30 -12.78
CA ARG A 114 1.42 -1.86 -12.39
C ARG A 114 1.60 -1.91 -10.87
N ALA A 115 0.65 -1.38 -10.10
CA ALA A 115 0.64 -1.40 -8.65
C ALA A 115 0.75 -2.83 -8.11
N ARG A 116 0.01 -3.78 -8.69
CA ARG A 116 0.15 -5.22 -8.39
C ARG A 116 1.54 -5.76 -8.74
N SER A 117 2.08 -5.43 -9.91
CA SER A 117 3.41 -5.92 -10.33
C SER A 117 4.57 -5.34 -9.53
N VAL A 118 4.37 -4.17 -8.92
CA VAL A 118 5.40 -3.47 -8.15
C VAL A 118 5.09 -3.46 -6.66
N ALA A 119 4.13 -4.28 -6.22
CA ALA A 119 3.79 -4.43 -4.82
C ALA A 119 5.05 -4.74 -4.00
N PRO A 120 5.23 -4.11 -2.83
CA PRO A 120 4.27 -3.28 -2.13
C PRO A 120 4.22 -1.83 -2.64
N ALA A 121 3.00 -1.34 -2.90
CA ALA A 121 2.78 -0.06 -3.56
C ALA A 121 1.68 0.77 -2.91
N ILE A 122 1.78 2.09 -3.03
CA ILE A 122 0.69 3.01 -2.70
C ILE A 122 0.09 3.53 -4.01
N VAL A 123 -1.23 3.44 -4.15
CA VAL A 123 -2.01 4.05 -5.22
C VAL A 123 -2.72 5.28 -4.65
N PHE A 124 -2.31 6.45 -5.11
CA PHE A 124 -2.98 7.72 -4.76
C PHE A 124 -3.99 8.09 -5.84
N LEU A 125 -5.26 8.23 -5.46
CA LEU A 125 -6.38 8.69 -6.28
C LEU A 125 -6.72 10.12 -5.83
N ASP A 126 -6.31 11.13 -6.59
CA ASP A 126 -6.67 12.52 -6.30
C ASP A 126 -7.98 12.91 -7.00
N GLU A 127 -8.69 13.89 -6.44
CA GLU A 127 -9.93 14.46 -7.00
C GLU A 127 -10.99 13.39 -7.33
N LEU A 128 -11.23 12.46 -6.40
CA LEU A 128 -12.20 11.38 -6.62
C LEU A 128 -13.62 11.90 -6.93
N ASP A 129 -13.97 13.10 -6.45
CA ASP A 129 -15.23 13.78 -6.78
C ASP A 129 -15.37 14.14 -8.27
N ALA A 130 -14.28 14.19 -9.02
CA ALA A 130 -14.30 14.29 -10.47
C ALA A 130 -14.92 13.05 -11.15
N LEU A 131 -15.00 11.90 -10.46
CA LEU A 131 -15.71 10.69 -10.93
C LEU A 131 -17.16 10.60 -10.45
N GLY A 132 -17.56 11.37 -9.44
CA GLY A 132 -18.85 11.27 -8.75
C GLY A 132 -19.87 12.37 -9.08
N GLY A 133 -19.73 13.05 -10.21
CA GLY A 133 -20.61 14.17 -10.57
C GLY A 133 -22.09 13.75 -10.66
N GLU A 134 -22.97 14.43 -9.90
CA GLU A 134 -24.42 14.24 -9.94
C GLU A 134 -24.93 14.13 -11.38
N ARG A 135 -25.89 13.23 -11.58
CA ARG A 135 -26.70 13.04 -12.80
C ARG A 135 -27.47 14.33 -13.13
N GLY A 136 -26.75 15.34 -13.61
CA GLY A 136 -27.28 16.61 -14.09
C GLY A 136 -27.64 16.48 -15.57
N ASP A 137 -28.85 16.92 -15.89
CA ASP A 137 -29.64 16.67 -17.09
C ASP A 137 -29.11 17.29 -18.41
N GLY A 138 -27.83 17.08 -18.76
CA GLY A 138 -27.23 17.73 -19.94
C GLY A 138 -25.99 17.08 -20.55
N SER A 139 -26.19 16.45 -21.71
CA SER A 139 -25.23 16.23 -22.82
C SER A 139 -23.86 15.55 -22.52
N GLY A 140 -23.79 14.25 -22.83
CA GLY A 140 -22.61 13.58 -23.41
C GLY A 140 -21.42 13.20 -22.50
N GLY A 141 -21.18 13.93 -21.41
CA GLY A 141 -20.00 13.72 -20.55
C GLY A 141 -20.14 12.63 -19.47
N GLY A 142 -21.36 12.44 -18.95
CA GLY A 142 -21.60 11.53 -17.81
C GLY A 142 -21.39 10.04 -18.13
N ALA A 143 -21.64 9.61 -19.38
CA ALA A 143 -21.48 8.21 -19.77
C ALA A 143 -20.01 7.73 -19.78
N VAL A 144 -19.05 8.64 -19.94
CA VAL A 144 -17.61 8.32 -19.86
C VAL A 144 -17.18 8.19 -18.41
N GLN A 145 -17.59 9.16 -17.61
CA GLN A 145 -17.32 9.22 -16.17
C GLN A 145 -17.84 7.96 -15.45
N GLU A 146 -19.08 7.53 -15.77
CA GLU A 146 -19.69 6.32 -15.23
C GLU A 146 -18.91 5.04 -15.57
N ARG A 147 -18.33 4.97 -16.78
CA ARG A 147 -17.50 3.81 -17.17
C ARG A 147 -16.15 3.79 -16.48
N VAL A 148 -15.49 4.95 -16.33
CA VAL A 148 -14.23 5.05 -15.58
C VAL A 148 -14.44 4.72 -14.10
N LEU A 149 -15.54 5.19 -13.49
CA LEU A 149 -15.94 4.84 -12.14
C LEU A 149 -16.21 3.33 -12.00
N SER A 150 -16.96 2.75 -12.95
CA SER A 150 -17.24 1.30 -12.95
C SER A 150 -15.95 0.47 -13.05
N GLN A 151 -15.00 0.88 -13.89
CA GLN A 151 -13.70 0.23 -14.01
C GLN A 151 -12.87 0.38 -12.73
N LEU A 152 -12.89 1.56 -12.09
CA LEU A 152 -12.23 1.78 -10.80
C LEU A 152 -12.82 0.85 -9.73
N LEU A 153 -14.14 0.82 -9.58
CA LEU A 153 -14.83 -0.09 -8.65
C LEU A 153 -14.50 -1.55 -8.96
N THR A 154 -14.46 -1.94 -10.24
CA THR A 154 -14.06 -3.30 -10.65
C THR A 154 -12.63 -3.65 -10.23
N GLU A 155 -11.69 -2.69 -10.28
CA GLU A 155 -10.32 -2.92 -9.81
C GLU A 155 -10.21 -2.94 -8.28
N LEU A 156 -11.06 -2.17 -7.58
CA LEU A 156 -11.16 -2.16 -6.11
C LEU A 156 -11.79 -3.46 -5.57
N ASP A 157 -12.86 -3.93 -6.22
CA ASP A 157 -13.59 -5.16 -5.90
C ASP A 157 -12.90 -6.42 -6.41
N GLY A 158 -11.79 -6.27 -7.15
CA GLY A 158 -11.26 -7.24 -8.09
C GLY A 158 -11.18 -8.71 -7.64
N VAL A 159 -11.16 -9.61 -8.63
CA VAL A 159 -11.08 -11.09 -8.45
C VAL A 159 -9.77 -11.53 -7.76
N SER A 160 -8.72 -10.72 -7.80
CA SER A 160 -7.46 -10.97 -7.10
C SER A 160 -7.24 -9.87 -6.06
N PRO A 161 -7.07 -10.22 -4.77
CA PRO A 161 -6.86 -9.22 -3.73
C PRO A 161 -5.60 -8.40 -4.01
N LEU A 162 -5.68 -7.10 -3.73
CA LEU A 162 -4.58 -6.16 -3.80
C LEU A 162 -3.62 -6.37 -2.61
N GLU A 163 -2.97 -7.53 -2.57
CA GLU A 163 -2.06 -7.88 -1.49
C GLU A 163 -0.87 -6.90 -1.45
N ASN A 164 -0.72 -6.24 -0.31
CA ASN A 164 0.34 -5.26 -0.06
C ASN A 164 0.25 -4.00 -0.96
N VAL A 165 -0.94 -3.67 -1.50
CA VAL A 165 -1.19 -2.37 -2.16
C VAL A 165 -2.14 -1.54 -1.30
N ILE A 166 -1.71 -0.34 -0.92
CA ILE A 166 -2.52 0.60 -0.15
C ILE A 166 -3.13 1.60 -1.12
N ILE A 167 -4.43 1.85 -1.02
CA ILE A 167 -5.11 2.86 -1.83
C ILE A 167 -5.46 4.04 -0.93
N ILE A 168 -5.10 5.24 -1.38
CA ILE A 168 -5.44 6.50 -0.73
C ILE A 168 -6.25 7.30 -1.73
N ALA A 169 -7.45 7.73 -1.35
CA ALA A 169 -8.27 8.61 -2.16
C ALA A 169 -8.46 9.97 -1.48
N ALA A 170 -8.29 11.04 -2.25
CA ALA A 170 -8.56 12.41 -1.84
C ALA A 170 -9.76 12.96 -2.63
N THR A 171 -10.58 13.76 -1.96
CA THR A 171 -11.74 14.44 -2.55
C THR A 171 -11.87 15.82 -1.94
N ASN A 172 -12.26 16.80 -2.74
CA ASN A 172 -12.63 18.13 -2.26
C ASN A 172 -14.12 18.20 -1.85
N ARG A 173 -14.90 17.16 -2.15
CA ARG A 173 -16.34 17.06 -1.89
C ARG A 173 -16.68 15.73 -1.19
N PRO A 174 -16.38 15.59 0.11
CA PRO A 174 -16.69 14.37 0.85
C PRO A 174 -18.20 14.09 0.95
N ASP A 175 -19.04 15.12 0.77
CA ASP A 175 -20.50 15.05 0.74
C ASP A 175 -21.06 14.26 -0.44
N ARG A 176 -20.27 14.04 -1.50
CA ARG A 176 -20.70 13.32 -2.73
C ARG A 176 -20.23 11.87 -2.80
N ILE A 177 -19.51 11.39 -1.79
CA ILE A 177 -19.11 9.98 -1.70
C ILE A 177 -20.28 9.21 -1.05
N ASP A 178 -20.75 8.16 -1.74
CA ASP A 178 -21.81 7.28 -1.23
C ASP A 178 -21.32 6.55 0.03
N LYS A 179 -22.16 6.47 1.06
CA LYS A 179 -21.81 5.91 2.39
C LYS A 179 -21.96 4.40 2.45
#